data_AF-A0A7C5M6N8-F1
#
_entry.id   AF-A0A7C5M6N8-F1
#
_cell.length_a   1.000
_cell.length_b   1.000
_cell.length_c   1.000
_cell.angle_alpha   90.00
_cell.angle_beta   90.00
_cell.angle_gamma   90.00
#
_symmetry.space_group_name_H-M   'P 1'
#
loop_
_entity.id
_entity.type
_entity.pdbx_description
1 polymer ?
#
loop_
_entity_poly.entity_id
_entity_poly.type
_entity_poly.pdbx_seq_one_letter_code
_entity_poly.pdbx_strand_id
1 'polypeptide(L)'
;MLLALDAGNSNVTIGAFDGNRLAGRWRLRTVLAQTSDEWGILLRNLFSLSGLDLSRVKGIIVSSVVPPLDPALAQMGRVYFQTEPLFVTPETDTGLEIGYDNPAEVGADRIVNSVAAYRKYGGPCVVVDLGTAITFDAVSAEGRYLGGLICAG
;
A
#
# COMPACT_ATOMS: atom_id res chain seq x y z
N MET A 1 -11.39 -8.57 -8.78
CA MET A 1 -10.92 -7.26 -8.30
C MET A 1 -9.81 -7.47 -7.29
N LEU A 2 -8.86 -6.54 -7.26
CA LEU A 2 -7.80 -6.44 -6.26
C LEU A 2 -8.11 -5.26 -5.33
N LEU A 3 -8.05 -5.46 -4.03
CA LEU A 3 -8.12 -4.38 -3.05
C LEU A 3 -6.70 -4.03 -2.60
N ALA A 4 -6.27 -2.80 -2.86
CA ALA A 4 -4.98 -2.29 -2.42
C ALA A 4 -5.20 -1.31 -1.25
N LEU A 5 -4.47 -1.51 -0.16
CA LEU A 5 -4.45 -0.62 0.99
C LEU A 5 -3.04 -0.04 1.15
N ASP A 6 -2.98 1.26 1.39
CA ASP A 6 -1.77 1.99 1.76
C ASP A 6 -2.02 2.62 3.14
N ALA A 7 -1.47 1.98 4.17
CA ALA A 7 -1.64 2.33 5.56
C ALA A 7 -0.48 3.22 6.04
N GLY A 8 -0.67 4.53 5.92
CA GLY A 8 0.24 5.55 6.43
C GLY A 8 -0.11 6.03 7.85
N ASN A 9 0.78 6.81 8.45
CA ASN A 9 0.59 7.32 9.81
C ASN A 9 -0.66 8.19 9.99
N SER A 10 -1.01 9.01 8.98
CA SER A 10 -2.16 9.92 9.08
C SER A 10 -3.43 9.36 8.43
N ASN A 11 -3.29 8.61 7.34
CA ASN A 11 -4.42 8.10 6.57
C ASN A 11 -4.13 6.70 6.03
N VAL A 12 -5.21 5.93 5.88
CA VAL A 12 -5.23 4.71 5.08
C VAL A 12 -5.91 5.03 3.75
N THR A 13 -5.18 4.92 2.65
CA THR A 13 -5.72 5.03 1.29
C THR A 13 -6.12 3.66 0.79
N ILE A 14 -7.31 3.55 0.20
CA ILE A 14 -7.86 2.28 -0.27
C ILE A 14 -8.19 2.43 -1.75
N GLY A 15 -7.75 1.49 -2.57
CA GLY A 15 -8.07 1.40 -4.00
C GLY A 15 -8.66 0.04 -4.35
N ALA A 16 -9.83 0.04 -4.99
CA ALA A 16 -10.41 -1.16 -5.58
C ALA A 16 -10.12 -1.19 -7.08
N PHE A 17 -9.36 -2.18 -7.55
CA PHE A 17 -8.95 -2.34 -8.94
C PHE A 17 -9.73 -3.47 -9.63
N ASP A 18 -10.29 -3.18 -10.80
CA ASP A 18 -10.91 -4.14 -11.71
C ASP A 18 -10.02 -4.27 -12.96
N GLY A 19 -9.13 -5.26 -12.96
CA GLY A 19 -8.00 -5.30 -13.89
C GLY A 19 -7.09 -4.08 -13.67
N ASN A 20 -6.79 -3.34 -14.75
CA ASN A 20 -5.98 -2.13 -14.71
C ASN A 20 -6.78 -0.84 -14.38
N ARG A 21 -8.09 -0.96 -14.14
CA ARG A 21 -8.96 0.19 -13.87
C ARG A 21 -9.16 0.37 -12.37
N LEU A 22 -8.90 1.57 -11.86
CA LEU A 22 -9.28 1.98 -10.51
C LEU A 22 -10.80 2.20 -10.46
N ALA A 23 -11.54 1.23 -9.92
CA ALA A 23 -12.99 1.22 -9.85
C ALA A 23 -13.53 2.00 -8.64
N GLY A 24 -12.74 2.14 -7.58
CA GLY A 24 -13.08 2.93 -6.40
C GLY A 24 -11.82 3.36 -5.66
N ARG A 25 -11.87 4.56 -5.06
CA ARG A 25 -10.80 5.09 -4.22
C ARG A 25 -11.39 5.78 -3.02
N TRP A 26 -10.86 5.46 -1.85
CA TRP A 26 -11.25 6.09 -0.59
C TRP A 26 -10.02 6.44 0.24
N ARG A 27 -10.21 7.34 1.19
CA ARG A 27 -9.18 7.75 2.14
C ARG A 27 -9.83 7.86 3.51
N LEU A 28 -9.34 7.09 4.46
CA LEU A 28 -9.81 7.07 5.84
C LEU A 28 -8.68 7.52 6.75
N ARG A 29 -9.01 8.07 7.92
CA ARG A 29 -8.00 8.41 8.92
C ARG A 29 -7.42 7.14 9.51
N THR A 30 -6.12 7.14 9.79
CA THR A 30 -5.49 6.06 10.55
C THR A 30 -5.91 6.14 12.01
N VAL A 31 -6.57 5.10 12.49
CA VAL A 31 -7.01 4.96 13.88
C VAL A 31 -6.43 3.66 14.43
N LEU A 32 -5.44 3.75 15.33
CA LEU A 32 -4.69 2.58 15.81
C LEU A 32 -5.56 1.57 16.56
N ALA A 33 -6.59 2.05 17.27
CA ALA A 33 -7.52 1.20 18.00
C ALA A 33 -8.63 0.61 17.13
N GLN A 34 -8.59 0.84 15.81
CA GLN A 34 -9.63 0.38 14.91
C GLN A 34 -9.57 -1.14 14.72
N THR A 35 -10.68 -1.77 15.04
CA THR A 35 -10.85 -3.22 15.02
C THR A 35 -11.09 -3.75 13.61
N SER A 36 -10.88 -5.05 13.41
CA SER A 36 -11.17 -5.71 12.13
C SER A 36 -12.64 -5.60 11.72
N ASP A 37 -13.56 -5.57 12.70
CA ASP A 37 -15.00 -5.46 12.46
C ASP A 37 -15.39 -4.06 11.98
N GLU A 38 -14.82 -3.01 12.59
CA GLU A 38 -15.01 -1.64 12.12
C GLU A 38 -14.47 -1.47 10.70
N TRP A 39 -13.30 -2.03 10.38
CA TRP A 39 -12.78 -2.06 9.02
C TRP A 39 -13.71 -2.79 8.05
N GLY A 40 -14.19 -3.97 8.43
CA GLY A 40 -15.13 -4.76 7.62
C GLY A 40 -16.42 -4.02 7.32
N ILE A 41 -17.02 -3.38 8.33
CA ILE A 41 -18.23 -2.57 8.20
C ILE A 41 -17.97 -1.37 7.27
N LEU A 42 -16.89 -0.62 7.49
CA LEU A 42 -16.56 0.54 6.66
C LEU A 42 -16.35 0.15 5.21
N LEU A 43 -15.50 -0.84 4.93
CA LEU A 43 -15.22 -1.24 3.55
C LEU A 43 -16.45 -1.79 2.84
N ARG A 44 -17.29 -2.58 3.53
CA ARG A 44 -18.57 -3.04 2.97
C ARG A 44 -19.48 -1.87 2.61
N ASN A 45 -19.56 -0.86 3.47
CA ASN A 45 -20.36 0.35 3.21
C ASN A 45 -19.80 1.14 2.02
N LEU A 46 -18.49 1.34 1.95
CA LEU A 46 -17.82 2.04 0.85
C LEU A 46 -18.04 1.33 -0.51
N PHE A 47 -17.94 0.00 -0.52
CA PHE A 47 -18.25 -0.82 -1.70
C PHE A 47 -19.70 -0.66 -2.13
N SER A 48 -20.64 -0.83 -1.19
CA SER A 48 -22.08 -0.71 -1.45
C SER A 48 -22.45 0.67 -2.00
N LEU A 49 -21.96 1.75 -1.38
CA LEU A 49 -22.21 3.12 -1.82
C LEU A 49 -21.62 3.44 -3.21
N SER A 50 -20.58 2.71 -3.62
CA SER A 50 -19.93 2.87 -4.92
C SER A 50 -20.48 1.91 -5.98
N GLY A 51 -21.52 1.12 -5.65
CA GLY A 51 -22.08 0.12 -6.55
C GLY A 51 -21.12 -1.03 -6.86
N LEU A 52 -20.13 -1.28 -6.00
CA LEU A 52 -19.13 -2.33 -6.17
C LEU A 52 -19.53 -3.57 -5.36
N ASP A 53 -19.35 -4.74 -5.97
CA ASP A 53 -19.59 -6.01 -5.32
C ASP A 53 -18.34 -6.50 -4.59
N LEU A 54 -18.45 -6.62 -3.28
CA LEU A 54 -17.38 -7.09 -2.40
C LEU A 54 -16.96 -8.53 -2.73
N SER A 55 -17.90 -9.38 -3.20
CA SER A 55 -17.62 -10.78 -3.55
C SER A 55 -16.65 -10.93 -4.73
N ARG A 56 -16.50 -9.88 -5.54
CA ARG A 56 -15.57 -9.80 -6.68
C ARG A 56 -14.14 -9.53 -6.26
N VAL A 57 -13.87 -9.16 -5.00
CA VAL A 57 -12.50 -9.05 -4.49
C VAL A 57 -11.92 -10.45 -4.35
N LYS A 58 -10.78 -10.70 -5.01
CA LYS A 58 -10.09 -12.01 -5.03
C LYS A 58 -8.65 -11.93 -4.53
N GLY A 59 -8.20 -10.73 -4.22
CA GLY A 59 -6.87 -10.46 -3.70
C GLY A 59 -6.90 -9.18 -2.89
N ILE A 60 -6.10 -9.15 -1.82
CA ILE A 60 -5.85 -7.98 -1.00
C ILE A 60 -4.35 -7.81 -0.91
N ILE A 61 -3.86 -6.60 -1.14
CA ILE A 61 -2.46 -6.24 -0.94
C ILE A 61 -2.39 -5.01 -0.02
N VAL A 62 -1.47 -5.02 0.93
CA VAL A 62 -1.31 -3.97 1.94
C VAL A 62 0.12 -3.48 1.93
N SER A 63 0.31 -2.19 1.67
CA SER A 63 1.50 -1.45 2.06
C SER A 63 1.24 -0.83 3.42
N SER A 64 2.10 -1.06 4.41
CA SER A 64 1.91 -0.51 5.75
C SER A 64 3.21 -0.01 6.33
N VAL A 65 3.16 1.18 6.90
CA VAL A 65 4.20 1.73 7.78
C VAL A 65 3.68 1.92 9.20
N VAL A 66 2.55 1.27 9.54
CA VAL A 66 1.88 1.35 10.84
C VAL A 66 1.63 -0.05 11.39
N PRO A 67 2.67 -0.74 11.91
CA PRO A 67 2.59 -2.14 12.35
C PRO A 67 1.44 -2.47 13.32
N PRO A 68 1.03 -1.59 14.25
CA PRO A 68 -0.12 -1.87 15.13
C PRO A 68 -1.45 -2.09 14.40
N LEU A 69 -1.60 -1.60 13.17
CA LEU A 69 -2.82 -1.72 12.37
C LEU A 69 -2.89 -3.05 11.60
N ASP A 70 -1.75 -3.66 11.31
CA ASP A 70 -1.63 -4.82 10.43
C ASP A 70 -2.46 -6.03 10.88
N PRO A 71 -2.50 -6.41 12.17
CA PRO A 71 -3.32 -7.54 12.61
C PRO A 71 -4.83 -7.33 12.34
N ALA A 72 -5.31 -6.09 12.52
CA ALA A 72 -6.71 -5.75 12.27
C ALA A 72 -7.05 -5.81 10.76
N LEU A 73 -6.15 -5.32 9.90
CA LEU A 73 -6.30 -5.40 8.44
C LEU A 73 -6.23 -6.85 7.92
N ALA A 74 -5.29 -7.64 8.44
CA ALA A 74 -5.15 -9.06 8.13
C ALA A 74 -6.43 -9.82 8.50
N GLN A 75 -6.92 -9.62 9.71
CA GLN A 75 -8.13 -10.27 10.19
C GLN A 75 -9.38 -9.81 9.43
N MET A 76 -9.46 -8.54 9.06
CA MET A 76 -10.54 -8.02 8.23
C MET A 76 -10.56 -8.71 6.86
N GLY A 77 -9.40 -8.88 6.20
CA GLY A 77 -9.31 -9.58 4.91
C GLY A 77 -9.81 -11.01 5.00
N ARG A 78 -9.38 -11.75 6.04
CA ARG A 78 -9.82 -13.13 6.28
C ARG A 78 -11.33 -13.23 6.54
N VAL A 79 -11.87 -12.40 7.43
CA VAL A 79 -13.27 -12.54 7.88
C VAL A 79 -14.26 -11.97 6.86
N TYR A 80 -14.02 -10.77 6.36
CA TYR A 80 -15.00 -10.03 5.56
C TYR A 80 -14.83 -10.24 4.06
N PHE A 81 -13.61 -10.55 3.60
CA PHE A 81 -13.30 -10.77 2.19
C PHE A 81 -12.90 -12.21 1.87
N GLN A 82 -12.81 -13.08 2.89
CA GLN A 82 -12.41 -14.49 2.73
C GLN A 82 -11.11 -14.62 1.92
N THR A 83 -10.19 -13.69 2.13
CA THR A 83 -8.93 -13.53 1.37
C THR A 83 -7.81 -13.22 2.35
N GLU A 84 -6.70 -13.97 2.28
CA GLU A 84 -5.50 -13.64 3.06
C GLU A 84 -4.79 -12.43 2.42
N PRO A 85 -4.62 -11.31 3.13
CA PRO A 85 -3.91 -10.16 2.58
C PRO A 85 -2.41 -10.42 2.44
N LEU A 86 -1.85 -10.01 1.31
CA LEU A 86 -0.41 -9.96 1.11
C LEU A 86 0.13 -8.62 1.63
N PHE A 87 0.99 -8.64 2.63
CA PHE A 87 1.69 -7.44 3.10
C PHE A 87 2.97 -7.27 2.30
N VAL A 88 3.21 -6.05 1.81
CA VAL A 88 4.45 -5.71 1.12
C VAL A 88 5.56 -5.62 2.17
N THR A 89 6.58 -6.42 1.98
CA THR A 89 7.81 -6.45 2.79
C THR A 89 9.03 -6.29 1.87
N PRO A 90 10.23 -6.03 2.41
CA PRO A 90 11.45 -5.99 1.60
C PRO A 90 11.73 -7.30 0.84
N GLU A 91 11.24 -8.44 1.34
CA GLU A 91 11.39 -9.75 0.70
C GLU A 91 10.35 -10.00 -0.40
N THR A 92 9.37 -9.10 -0.56
CA THR A 92 8.38 -9.20 -1.63
C THR A 92 9.09 -9.07 -2.97
N ASP A 93 8.86 -10.01 -3.89
CA ASP A 93 9.38 -9.91 -5.25
C ASP A 93 8.69 -8.77 -6.00
N THR A 94 9.36 -7.62 -6.01
CA THR A 94 8.90 -6.39 -6.64
C THR A 94 9.48 -6.19 -8.04
N GLY A 95 10.53 -6.95 -8.38
CA GLY A 95 11.38 -6.72 -9.54
C GLY A 95 12.37 -5.56 -9.40
N LEU A 96 12.47 -4.94 -8.21
CA LEU A 96 13.52 -3.98 -7.89
C LEU A 96 14.54 -4.60 -6.94
N GLU A 97 15.82 -4.30 -7.14
CA GLU A 97 16.88 -4.67 -6.18
C GLU A 97 16.99 -3.58 -5.10
N ILE A 98 16.83 -3.94 -3.82
CA ILE A 98 16.97 -2.98 -2.71
C ILE A 98 18.46 -2.83 -2.37
N GLY A 99 19.04 -1.66 -2.67
CA GLY A 99 20.46 -1.39 -2.51
C GLY A 99 20.92 -1.00 -1.10
N TYR A 100 20.06 -1.13 -0.08
CA TYR A 100 20.41 -0.85 1.32
C TYR A 100 21.13 -2.04 1.95
N ASP A 101 22.04 -1.75 2.89
CA ASP A 101 22.69 -2.78 3.70
C ASP A 101 21.65 -3.56 4.55
N ASN A 102 20.64 -2.85 5.04
CA ASN A 102 19.50 -3.43 5.73
C ASN A 102 18.18 -3.10 5.01
N PRO A 103 17.68 -3.98 4.12
CA PRO A 103 16.43 -3.77 3.39
C PRO A 103 15.21 -3.56 4.29
N ALA A 104 15.22 -4.08 5.52
CA ALA A 104 14.12 -3.95 6.48
C ALA A 104 13.91 -2.53 7.02
N GLU A 105 14.86 -1.62 6.81
CA GLU A 105 14.73 -0.21 7.19
C GLU A 105 13.97 0.61 6.15
N VAL A 106 13.71 0.06 4.96
CA VAL A 106 12.95 0.75 3.93
C VAL A 106 11.46 0.56 4.19
N GLY A 107 10.75 1.67 4.35
CA GLY A 107 9.29 1.67 4.45
C GLY A 107 8.64 1.01 3.23
N ALA A 108 7.61 0.21 3.46
CA ALA A 108 6.89 -0.49 2.39
C ALA A 108 6.37 0.51 1.34
N ASP A 109 5.87 1.66 1.76
CA ASP A 109 5.39 2.77 0.92
C ASP A 109 6.44 3.24 -0.09
N ARG A 110 7.68 3.45 0.36
CA ARG A 110 8.82 3.86 -0.50
C ARG A 110 9.16 2.81 -1.54
N ILE A 111 9.08 1.52 -1.18
CA ILE A 111 9.26 0.41 -2.12
C ILE A 111 8.16 0.45 -3.18
N VAL A 112 6.87 0.48 -2.80
CA VAL A 112 5.79 0.43 -3.79
C VAL A 112 5.76 1.67 -4.69
N ASN A 113 6.07 2.84 -4.14
CA ASN A 113 6.22 4.09 -4.91
C ASN A 113 7.32 3.95 -5.97
N SER A 114 8.47 3.40 -5.60
CA SER A 114 9.59 3.16 -6.51
C SER A 114 9.24 2.15 -7.60
N VAL A 115 8.56 1.05 -7.24
CA VAL A 115 8.07 0.05 -8.20
C VAL A 115 7.10 0.67 -9.20
N ALA A 116 6.13 1.44 -8.70
CA ALA A 116 5.13 2.09 -9.54
C ALA A 116 5.78 3.11 -10.49
N ALA A 117 6.71 3.92 -10.00
CA ALA A 117 7.43 4.89 -10.81
C ALA A 117 8.26 4.23 -11.91
N TYR A 118 9.08 3.23 -11.54
CA TYR A 118 9.93 2.51 -12.49
C TYR A 118 9.11 1.80 -13.57
N ARG A 119 8.02 1.11 -13.19
CA ARG A 119 7.13 0.42 -14.17
C ARG A 119 6.40 1.39 -15.09
N LYS A 120 6.05 2.59 -14.61
CA LYS A 120 5.25 3.55 -15.38
C LYS A 120 6.09 4.48 -16.25
N TYR A 121 7.28 4.86 -15.77
CA TYR A 121 8.10 5.90 -16.39
C TYR A 121 9.50 5.43 -16.80
N GLY A 122 9.91 4.22 -16.40
CA GLY A 122 11.27 3.72 -16.60
C GLY A 122 12.28 4.31 -15.62
N GLY A 123 13.53 3.83 -15.68
CA GLY A 123 14.66 4.36 -14.94
C GLY A 123 15.67 5.07 -15.85
N PRO A 124 16.61 5.84 -15.26
CA PRO A 124 16.67 6.19 -13.84
C PRO A 124 15.58 7.20 -13.48
N CYS A 125 15.09 7.16 -12.24
CA CYS A 125 14.07 8.10 -11.77
C CYS A 125 14.24 8.47 -10.30
N VAL A 126 13.70 9.63 -9.92
CA VAL A 126 13.53 10.04 -8.53
C VAL A 126 12.04 10.18 -8.26
N VAL A 127 11.56 9.52 -7.21
CA VAL A 127 10.21 9.65 -6.70
C VAL A 127 10.21 10.63 -5.55
N VAL A 128 9.30 11.59 -5.57
CA VAL A 128 9.10 12.53 -4.47
C VAL A 128 7.69 12.34 -3.93
N ASP A 129 7.57 11.84 -2.70
CA ASP A 129 6.28 11.68 -2.03
C ASP A 129 6.09 12.81 -1.01
N LEU A 130 4.94 13.49 -1.10
CA LEU A 130 4.58 14.63 -0.26
C LEU A 130 3.54 14.17 0.78
N GLY A 131 4.02 13.42 1.78
CA GLY A 131 3.23 12.87 2.86
C GLY A 131 3.40 13.62 4.19
N THR A 132 3.20 12.90 5.30
CA THR A 132 3.53 13.39 6.65
C THR A 132 5.02 13.77 6.76
N ALA A 133 5.86 13.02 6.06
CA ALA A 133 7.23 13.41 5.74
C ALA A 133 7.33 13.52 4.21
N ILE A 134 8.27 14.34 3.75
CA ILE A 134 8.64 14.38 2.34
C ILE A 134 9.75 13.35 2.12
N THR A 135 9.53 12.39 1.22
CA THR A 135 10.55 11.40 0.84
C THR A 135 11.05 11.65 -0.57
N PHE A 136 12.34 11.40 -0.78
CA PHE A 136 12.97 11.37 -2.09
C PHE A 136 13.58 9.99 -2.27
N ASP A 137 13.15 9.24 -3.28
CA ASP A 137 13.61 7.86 -3.52
C ASP A 137 14.22 7.76 -4.92
N ALA A 138 15.49 7.37 -4.99
CA ALA A 138 16.24 7.23 -6.24
C ALA A 138 16.26 5.78 -6.71
N VAL A 139 15.93 5.57 -7.98
CA VAL A 139 16.00 4.26 -8.65
C VAL A 139 16.93 4.37 -9.85
N SER A 140 17.87 3.43 -9.97
CA SER A 140 18.83 3.37 -11.07
C SER A 140 18.18 2.98 -12.40
N ALA A 141 18.94 3.06 -13.49
CA ALA A 141 18.48 2.62 -14.81
C ALA A 141 18.26 1.09 -14.88
N GLU A 142 18.95 0.34 -14.02
CA GLU A 142 18.90 -1.12 -13.92
C GLU A 142 17.79 -1.63 -12.99
N GLY A 143 17.00 -0.73 -12.40
CA GLY A 143 15.96 -1.12 -11.44
C GLY A 143 16.48 -1.38 -10.03
N ARG A 144 17.60 -0.76 -9.64
CA ARG A 144 18.10 -0.80 -8.25
C ARG A 144 17.56 0.40 -7.48
N TYR A 145 16.90 0.16 -6.35
CA TYR A 145 16.57 1.19 -5.37
C TYR A 145 17.87 1.62 -4.67
N LEU A 146 18.30 2.85 -4.93
CA LEU A 146 19.58 3.39 -4.47
C LEU A 146 19.49 4.05 -3.09
N GLY A 147 18.28 4.26 -2.59
CA GLY A 147 18.05 5.01 -1.37
C GLY A 147 17.42 6.36 -1.59
N GLY A 148 17.57 7.20 -0.58
CA GLY A 148 16.84 8.44 -0.56
C GLY A 148 17.10 9.35 0.62
N LEU A 149 16.27 10.39 0.68
CA LEU A 149 16.27 11.41 1.73
C LEU A 149 14.86 11.48 2.34
N ILE A 150 14.78 11.73 3.64
CA ILE A 150 13.52 12.04 4.33
C ILE A 150 13.65 13.43 4.94
N CYS A 151 12.66 14.28 4.71
CA CYS A 151 12.55 15.62 5.28
C CYS A 151 11.22 15.80 6.01
N ALA A 152 11.18 16.76 6.94
CA ALA A 152 9.92 17.19 7.52
C ALA A 152 9.00 17.78 6.43
N GLY A 153 7.72 17.38 6.45
CA GLY A 153 6.67 17.89 5.57
C GLY A 153 5.87 19.03 6.16
#